data_AF-A0A8J3T7Y2-F1
#
_entry.id   AF-A0A8J3T7Y2-F1
#
_cell.length_a   1.000
_cell.length_b   1.000
_cell.length_c   1.000
_cell.angle_alpha   90.00
_cell.angle_beta   90.00
_cell.angle_gamma   90.00
#
_symmetry.space_group_name_H-M   'P 1'
#
loop_
_entity.id
_entity.type
_entity.pdbx_description
1 polymer ?
#
loop_
_entity_poly.entity_id
_entity_poly.type
_entity_poly.pdbx_seq_one_letter_code
_entity_poly.pdbx_strand_id
1 'polypeptide(L)'
;MKLKLDLHPIYNRGGEIDKALRGIIDEAIRKRATEVEIIPGKGSGQLKKKVLRFLEQKEIKALYHRIDKDAKNHGRLFVYFRYK
;
A
#
# COMPACT_ATOMS: atom_id res chain seq x y z
N MET A 1 10.49 -10.03 6.17
CA MET A 1 10.61 -9.97 4.69
C MET A 1 9.91 -8.73 4.18
N LYS A 2 10.27 -8.26 2.97
CA LYS A 2 9.65 -7.11 2.31
C LYS A 2 8.82 -7.56 1.11
N LEU A 3 7.66 -6.95 0.90
CA LEU A 3 6.83 -7.12 -0.28
C LEU A 3 6.73 -5.80 -1.05
N LYS A 4 6.39 -5.88 -2.33
CA LYS A 4 6.30 -4.72 -3.22
C LYS A 4 5.06 -4.81 -4.10
N LEU A 5 4.33 -3.71 -4.23
CA LEU A 5 3.21 -3.56 -5.15
C LEU A 5 3.44 -2.36 -6.07
N ASP A 6 3.54 -2.60 -7.37
CA ASP A 6 3.56 -1.56 -8.40
C ASP A 6 2.16 -1.39 -8.97
N LEU A 7 1.58 -0.19 -8.79
CA LEU A 7 0.24 0.13 -9.26
C LEU A 7 0.24 0.82 -10.63
N HIS A 8 1.41 1.17 -11.19
CA HIS A 8 1.47 1.79 -12.52
C HIS A 8 0.80 0.95 -13.62
N PRO A 9 0.92 -0.39 -13.67
CA PRO A 9 0.30 -1.17 -14.74
C PRO A 9 -1.25 -1.12 -14.74
N ILE A 10 -1.85 -0.79 -13.59
CA ILE A 10 -3.31 -0.83 -13.39
C ILE A 10 -3.87 0.55 -12.98
N TYR A 11 -3.13 1.64 -13.22
CA TYR A 11 -3.46 2.97 -12.72
C TYR A 11 -4.84 3.50 -13.12
N ASN A 12 -5.36 3.06 -14.28
CA ASN A 12 -6.67 3.44 -14.81
C ASN A 12 -7.77 2.41 -14.53
N ARG A 13 -7.47 1.32 -13.81
CA ARG A 13 -8.40 0.24 -13.49
C ARG A 13 -8.79 0.30 -12.01
N GLY A 14 -9.75 1.17 -11.71
CA GLY A 14 -10.15 1.50 -10.33
C GLY A 14 -10.43 0.29 -9.43
N GLY A 15 -11.17 -0.71 -9.93
CA GLY A 15 -11.50 -1.92 -9.16
C GLY A 15 -10.32 -2.89 -8.98
N GLU A 16 -9.40 -2.93 -9.94
CA GLU A 16 -8.18 -3.76 -9.84
C GLU A 16 -7.20 -3.20 -8.81
N ILE A 17 -7.16 -1.87 -8.65
CA ILE A 17 -6.33 -1.22 -7.62
C ILE A 17 -6.75 -1.69 -6.22
N ASP A 18 -8.05 -1.67 -5.92
CA ASP A 18 -8.54 -2.03 -4.57
C ASP A 18 -8.32 -3.52 -4.29
N LYS A 19 -8.50 -4.39 -5.29
CA LYS A 19 -8.18 -5.82 -5.20
C LYS A 19 -6.68 -6.05 -4.95
N ALA A 20 -5.81 -5.37 -5.71
CA ALA A 20 -4.36 -5.53 -5.57
C ALA A 20 -3.86 -5.03 -4.21
N LEU A 21 -4.39 -3.90 -3.72
CA LEU A 21 -4.10 -3.38 -2.39
C LEU A 21 -4.56 -4.35 -1.30
N ARG A 22 -5.76 -4.91 -1.40
CA ARG A 22 -6.22 -5.92 -0.44
C ARG A 22 -5.34 -7.16 -0.47
N GLY A 23 -5.04 -7.67 -1.66
CA GLY A 23 -4.21 -8.86 -1.86
C GLY A 23 -2.82 -8.73 -1.25
N ILE A 24 -2.12 -7.59 -1.44
CA ILE A 24 -0.78 -7.41 -0.89
C ILE A 24 -0.78 -7.30 0.64
N ILE A 25 -1.83 -6.74 1.24
CA ILE A 25 -1.97 -6.66 2.70
C ILE A 25 -2.26 -8.04 3.29
N ASP A 26 -3.18 -8.80 2.69
CA ASP A 26 -3.49 -10.16 3.13
C ASP A 26 -2.27 -11.09 2.98
N GLU A 27 -1.50 -10.94 1.88
CA GLU A 27 -0.24 -11.63 1.70
C GLU A 27 0.79 -11.24 2.76
N ALA A 28 0.91 -9.96 3.08
CA ALA A 28 1.84 -9.47 4.10
C ALA A 28 1.54 -10.11 5.46
N ILE A 29 0.28 -10.18 5.87
CA ILE A 29 -0.13 -10.82 7.12
C ILE A 29 0.19 -12.31 7.09
N ARG A 30 -0.25 -13.03 6.04
CA ARG A 30 -0.05 -14.48 5.90
C ARG A 30 1.42 -14.86 5.95
N LYS A 31 2.27 -14.06 5.32
CA LYS A 31 3.72 -14.29 5.25
C LYS A 31 4.49 -13.65 6.41
N ARG A 32 3.83 -12.92 7.31
CA ARG A 32 4.47 -12.08 8.33
C ARG A 32 5.52 -11.12 7.75
N ALA A 33 5.21 -10.50 6.60
CA ALA A 33 6.05 -9.47 6.02
C ALA A 33 6.06 -8.23 6.92
N THR A 34 7.25 -7.69 7.19
CA THR A 34 7.46 -6.55 8.10
C THR A 34 7.20 -5.22 7.41
N GLU A 35 7.23 -5.20 6.07
CA GLU A 35 7.14 -4.00 5.24
C GLU A 35 6.51 -4.34 3.89
N VAL A 36 5.64 -3.46 3.41
CA VAL A 36 5.12 -3.43 2.05
C VAL A 36 5.46 -2.08 1.44
N GLU A 37 6.21 -2.08 0.34
CA GLU A 37 6.42 -0.90 -0.51
C GLU A 37 5.29 -0.82 -1.55
N ILE A 38 4.56 0.30 -1.57
CA ILE A 38 3.52 0.55 -2.57
C ILE A 38 3.97 1.69 -3.47
N ILE A 39 3.95 1.47 -4.78
CA ILE A 39 4.35 2.44 -5.80
C ILE A 39 3.11 2.89 -6.58
N PRO A 40 2.42 3.95 -6.12
CA PRO A 40 1.36 4.61 -6.88
C PRO A 40 1.87 5.55 -7.98
N GLY A 41 3.16 5.91 -7.97
CA GLY A 41 3.73 6.82 -8.97
C GLY A 41 3.71 8.30 -8.61
N LYS A 42 4.41 9.11 -9.41
CA LYS A 42 4.66 10.56 -9.19
C LYS A 42 3.70 11.49 -9.95
N GLY A 43 2.65 10.96 -10.59
CA GLY A 43 1.72 11.75 -11.42
C GLY A 43 0.92 12.79 -10.65
N SER A 44 -0.35 13.02 -11.03
CA SER A 44 -1.25 14.00 -10.40
C SER A 44 -1.56 13.76 -8.90
N GLY A 45 -1.01 12.70 -8.30
CA GLY A 45 -1.24 12.33 -6.90
C GLY A 45 -2.59 11.67 -6.62
N GLN A 46 -3.47 11.55 -7.62
CA GLN A 46 -4.80 10.93 -7.45
C GLN A 46 -4.70 9.47 -7.03
N LEU A 47 -3.82 8.69 -7.67
CA LEU A 47 -3.59 7.29 -7.30
C LEU A 47 -3.06 7.18 -5.87
N LYS A 48 -2.11 8.04 -5.46
CA LYS A 48 -1.61 8.10 -4.08
C LYS A 48 -2.72 8.43 -3.07
N LYS A 49 -3.59 9.40 -3.39
CA LYS A 49 -4.77 9.72 -2.56
C LYS A 49 -5.71 8.53 -2.43
N LYS A 50 -5.95 7.79 -3.51
CA LYS A 50 -6.76 6.57 -3.49
C LYS A 50 -6.15 5.49 -2.58
N VAL A 51 -4.83 5.23 -2.71
CA VAL A 51 -4.12 4.28 -1.84
C VAL A 51 -4.24 4.68 -0.37
N LEU A 52 -4.01 5.95 -0.04
CA LEU A 52 -4.12 6.43 1.35
C LEU A 52 -5.55 6.27 1.89
N ARG A 53 -6.58 6.57 1.08
CA ARG A 53 -7.99 6.36 1.48
C ARG A 53 -8.30 4.88 1.74
N PHE A 54 -7.73 3.96 0.94
CA PHE A 54 -7.87 2.53 1.17
C PHE A 54 -7.22 2.12 2.51
N LEU A 55 -6.00 2.57 2.78
CA LEU A 55 -5.27 2.21 3.99
C LEU A 55 -5.94 2.77 5.26
N GLU A 56 -6.60 3.93 5.19
CA GLU A 56 -7.34 4.52 6.31
C GLU A 56 -8.68 3.82 6.63
N GLN A 57 -9.14 2.87 5.81
CA GLN A 57 -10.32 2.06 6.15
C GLN A 57 -10.09 1.32 7.47
N LYS A 58 -11.08 1.34 8.38
CA LYS A 58 -10.94 0.87 9.77
C LYS A 58 -10.43 -0.56 9.84
N GLU A 59 -10.93 -1.43 8.97
CA GLU A 59 -10.58 -2.84 8.86
C GLU A 59 -9.17 -3.06 8.30
N ILE A 60 -8.67 -2.16 7.45
CA ILE A 60 -7.30 -2.26 6.89
C ILE A 60 -6.30 -1.66 7.87
N LYS A 61 -6.63 -0.51 8.47
CA LYS A 61 -5.80 0.19 9.45
C LYS A 61 -5.47 -0.65 10.68
N ALA A 62 -6.38 -1.53 11.08
CA ALA A 62 -6.17 -2.47 12.18
C ALA A 62 -5.11 -3.55 11.88
N LEU A 63 -4.72 -3.75 10.61
CA LEU A 63 -3.84 -4.83 10.18
C LEU A 63 -2.35 -4.45 10.19
N TYR A 64 -2.03 -3.17 10.23
CA TYR A 64 -0.65 -2.67 10.17
C TYR A 64 -0.36 -1.71 11.32
N HIS A 65 0.92 -1.42 11.54
CA HIS A 65 1.38 -0.58 12.64
C HIS A 65 1.49 0.90 12.26
N ARG A 66 2.11 1.22 11.12
CA ARG A 66 2.25 2.60 10.64
C ARG A 66 2.44 2.68 9.13
N ILE A 67 2.23 3.88 8.58
CA ILE A 67 2.56 4.24 7.20
C ILE A 67 3.70 5.25 7.21
N ASP A 68 4.65 5.11 6.30
CA ASP A 68 5.63 6.16 5.98
C ASP A 68 5.40 6.65 4.54
N LYS A 69 5.22 7.96 4.41
CA LYS A 69 5.11 8.63 3.12
C LYS A 69 6.51 9.13 2.77
N ASP A 70 7.16 8.49 1.81
CA ASP A 70 8.54 8.82 1.47
C ASP A 70 8.67 10.31 1.09
N ALA A 71 9.40 11.04 1.93
CA ALA A 71 9.65 12.47 1.80
C ALA A 71 10.65 12.79 0.67
N LYS A 72 11.50 11.83 0.29
CA LYS A 72 12.50 11.96 -0.78
C LYS A 72 11.97 11.47 -2.12
N ASN A 73 11.11 10.44 -2.10
CA ASN A 73 10.46 9.90 -3.30
C ASN A 73 8.94 9.82 -3.12
N HIS A 74 8.25 10.90 -3.48
CA HIS A 74 6.79 10.98 -3.35
C HIS A 74 6.00 9.95 -4.18
N GLY A 75 6.66 9.24 -5.11
CA GLY A 75 6.06 8.20 -5.94
C GLY A 75 5.85 6.87 -5.24
N ARG A 76 6.24 6.75 -3.97
CA ARG A 76 6.05 5.55 -3.14
C ARG A 76 5.62 5.88 -1.72
N LEU A 77 5.13 4.85 -1.02
CA LEU A 77 4.89 4.85 0.41
C LEU A 77 5.12 3.44 0.97
N PHE A 78 5.32 3.36 2.28
CA PHE A 78 5.61 2.11 2.98
C PHE A 78 4.56 1.85 4.03
N VAL A 79 4.13 0.60 4.13
CA VAL A 79 3.25 0.10 5.21
C VAL A 79 4.06 -0.86 6.06
N TYR A 80 4.14 -0.59 7.37
CA TYR A 80 4.92 -1.38 8.31
C TYR A 80 4.01 -2.22 9.20
N PHE A 81 4.39 -3.47 9.39
CA PHE A 81 3.69 -4.44 10.23
C PHE A 81 4.54 -4.76 11.46
N ARG A 82 3.88 -5.00 12.60
CA ARG A 82 4.53 -5.44 13.83
C ARG A 82 3.90 -6.75 14.28
N TYR A 83 4.68 -7.81 14.23
CA TYR A 83 4.32 -9.09 14.83
C TYR A 83 4.97 -9.16 16.22
N LYS A 84 4.22 -9.64 17.21
CA LYS A 84 4.75 -9.98 18.52
C LYS A 84 5.20 -11.44 18.53
#